data_AF-A0A4Z1STV1-F1
#
_entry.id   AF-A0A4Z1STV1-F1
#
_cell.length_a   1.000
_cell.length_b   1.000
_cell.length_c   1.000
_cell.angle_alpha   90.00
_cell.angle_beta   90.00
_cell.angle_gamma   90.00
#
_symmetry.space_group_name_H-M   'P 1'
#
loop_
_entity.id
_entity.type
_entity.pdbx_description
1 polymer ?
#
loop_
_entity_poly.entity_id
_entity_poly.type
_entity_poly.pdbx_seq_one_letter_code
_entity_poly.pdbx_strand_id
1 'polypeptide(L)'
;MIYQAIEICKTDPRQLYILVLLTDGDVSDMQRDTNALIAASQYPLAISAIGIGDGPFDKMKFFDDKVKGRKFDNFQFVNMTEVEKKAAKKENPELILATSLIQEVPSQYSFCKRLGYL
;
A
#
# COMPACT_ATOMS: atom_id res chain seq x y z
N MET A 1 -7.34 -2.80 10.77
CA MET A 1 -6.12 -1.97 10.64
C MET A 1 -6.32 -0.80 9.67
N ILE A 2 -6.72 -1.02 8.41
CA ILE A 2 -6.97 0.09 7.46
C ILE A 2 -7.97 1.12 8.01
N TYR A 3 -9.10 0.68 8.57
CA TYR A 3 -10.05 1.61 9.21
C TYR A 3 -9.47 2.41 10.38
N GLN A 4 -8.52 1.86 11.14
CA GLN A 4 -7.86 2.61 12.21
C GLN A 4 -6.92 3.67 11.64
N ALA A 5 -6.21 3.37 10.55
CA ALA A 5 -5.41 4.36 9.83
C ALA A 5 -6.27 5.51 9.29
N ILE A 6 -7.48 5.21 8.79
CA ILE A 6 -8.46 6.23 8.40
C ILE A 6 -8.80 7.15 9.57
N GLU A 7 -9.06 6.61 10.77
CA GLU A 7 -9.34 7.43 11.95
C GLU A 7 -8.16 8.33 12.33
N ILE A 8 -6.92 7.86 12.16
CA ILE A 8 -5.72 8.69 12.38
C ILE A 8 -5.65 9.81 11.33
N CYS A 9 -5.87 9.52 10.05
CA CYS A 9 -5.88 10.54 8.99
C CYS A 9 -6.91 11.66 9.25
N LYS A 10 -8.03 11.36 9.90
CA LYS A 10 -9.05 12.36 10.24
C LYS A 10 -8.58 13.36 11.30
N THR A 11 -7.60 13.01 12.13
CA THR A 11 -7.08 13.89 13.19
C THR A 11 -6.26 15.06 12.63
N ASP A 12 -5.56 14.85 11.52
CA ASP A 12 -4.90 15.91 10.76
C ASP A 12 -5.02 15.65 9.25
N PRO A 13 -6.07 16.20 8.59
CA PRO A 13 -6.39 15.89 7.21
C PRO A 13 -5.42 16.54 6.21
N ARG A 14 -4.43 17.32 6.64
CA ARG A 14 -3.49 18.03 5.75
C ARG A 14 -2.15 17.31 5.57
N GLN A 15 -2.02 16.10 6.10
CA GLN A 15 -0.82 15.28 5.98
C GLN A 15 -1.10 14.02 5.18
N LEU A 16 -0.13 13.60 4.37
CA LEU A 16 -0.14 12.27 3.77
C LEU A 16 0.36 11.26 4.80
N TYR A 17 -0.46 10.24 5.06
CA TYR A 17 -0.08 9.10 5.88
C TYR A 17 0.29 7.93 4.98
N ILE A 18 1.34 7.20 5.36
CA ILE A 18 1.74 5.95 4.71
C ILE A 18 1.58 4.83 5.74
N LEU A 19 0.60 3.95 5.52
CA LEU A 19 0.42 2.74 6.30
C LEU A 19 1.29 1.63 5.72
N VAL A 20 2.28 1.17 6.49
CA VAL A 20 3.07 0.00 6.14
C VAL A 20 2.48 -1.24 6.81
N LEU A 21 2.12 -2.25 6.01
CA LEU A 21 1.55 -3.52 6.48
C LEU A 21 2.57 -4.63 6.27
N LEU A 22 2.93 -5.35 7.33
CA LEU A 22 3.67 -6.61 7.21
C LEU A 22 2.67 -7.75 7.24
N THR A 23 2.70 -8.63 6.24
CA THR A 23 1.72 -9.71 6.09
C THR A 23 2.34 -10.94 5.46
N ASP A 24 1.80 -12.13 5.77
CA ASP A 24 2.10 -13.38 5.04
C ASP A 24 1.25 -13.53 3.77
N GLY A 25 0.35 -12.58 3.51
CA GLY A 25 -0.51 -12.55 2.33
C GLY A 25 -1.84 -13.27 2.52
N ASP A 26 -2.10 -13.90 3.67
CA ASP A 26 -3.39 -14.53 3.90
C ASP A 26 -4.46 -13.48 4.24
N VAL A 27 -5.58 -13.57 3.54
CA VAL A 27 -6.71 -12.67 3.67
C VAL A 27 -7.94 -13.52 3.91
N SER A 28 -8.49 -13.40 5.11
CA SER A 28 -9.67 -14.13 5.54
C SER A 28 -10.96 -13.58 4.91
N ASP A 29 -11.04 -12.28 4.64
CA ASP A 29 -12.23 -11.62 4.11
C ASP A 29 -11.89 -10.59 3.02
N MET A 30 -11.90 -11.06 1.77
CA MET A 30 -11.62 -10.23 0.59
C MET A 30 -12.60 -9.06 0.43
N GLN A 31 -13.88 -9.25 0.78
CA GLN A 31 -14.90 -8.23 0.56
C GLN A 31 -14.74 -7.09 1.57
N ARG A 32 -14.48 -7.43 2.84
CA ARG A 32 -14.22 -6.44 3.89
C ARG A 32 -12.99 -5.60 3.58
N ASP A 33 -11.90 -6.24 3.15
CA ASP A 33 -10.65 -5.52 2.85
C ASP A 33 -10.79 -4.67 1.58
N THR A 34 -11.48 -5.17 0.56
CA THR A 34 -11.85 -4.36 -0.62
C THR A 34 -12.62 -3.10 -0.22
N ASN A 35 -13.62 -3.22 0.65
CA ASN A 35 -14.40 -2.09 1.13
C ASN A 35 -13.56 -1.12 1.96
N ALA A 36 -12.61 -1.64 2.75
CA ALA A 36 -11.68 -0.82 3.51
C ALA A 36 -10.74 -0.02 2.60
N LEU A 37 -10.24 -0.61 1.52
CA LEU A 37 -9.40 0.08 0.52
C LEU A 37 -10.17 1.18 -0.22
N ILE A 38 -11.42 0.92 -0.61
CA ILE A 38 -12.29 1.92 -1.23
C ILE A 38 -12.52 3.09 -0.26
N ALA A 39 -12.83 2.80 1.01
CA ALA A 39 -13.02 3.83 2.03
C ALA A 39 -11.73 4.63 2.27
N ALA A 40 -10.58 3.96 2.34
CA ALA A 40 -9.28 4.60 2.53
C ALA A 40 -8.92 5.57 1.39
N SER A 41 -9.36 5.28 0.16
CA SER A 41 -9.09 6.14 -1.00
C SER A 41 -9.75 7.54 -0.92
N GLN A 42 -10.61 7.78 0.07
CA GLN A 42 -11.23 9.09 0.31
C GLN A 42 -10.39 10.02 1.21
N TYR A 43 -9.22 9.55 1.67
CA TYR A 43 -8.35 10.24 2.61
C TYR A 43 -6.92 10.31 2.03
N PRO A 44 -6.05 11.21 2.54
CA PRO A 44 -4.65 11.23 2.19
C PRO A 44 -3.90 10.07 2.87
N LEU A 45 -4.23 8.84 2.45
CA LEU A 45 -3.71 7.59 2.98
C LEU A 45 -3.19 6.69 1.85
N ALA A 46 -1.89 6.50 1.83
CA ALA A 46 -1.18 5.50 1.04
C ALA A 46 -0.98 4.23 1.87
N ILE A 47 -1.05 3.06 1.24
CA ILE A 47 -0.86 1.77 1.91
C ILE A 47 0.22 1.00 1.15
N SER A 48 1.25 0.55 1.86
CA SER A 48 2.32 -0.30 1.32
C SER A 48 2.29 -1.63 2.06
N ALA A 49 1.87 -2.70 1.38
CA ALA A 49 1.79 -4.04 1.93
C ALA A 49 3.03 -4.86 1.55
N ILE A 50 3.77 -5.28 2.56
CA ILE A 50 5.00 -6.05 2.45
C ILE A 50 4.67 -7.51 2.76
N GLY A 51 4.70 -8.34 1.72
CA GLY A 51 4.54 -9.79 1.82
C GLY A 51 5.83 -10.46 2.29
N ILE A 52 5.79 -11.14 3.43
CA ILE A 52 6.91 -11.88 4.01
C ILE A 52 6.60 -13.38 3.91
N GLY A 53 7.58 -14.17 3.47
CA GLY A 53 7.44 -15.62 3.33
C GLY A 53 7.14 -16.06 1.90
N ASP A 54 6.55 -17.24 1.77
CA ASP A 54 6.40 -17.94 0.49
C ASP A 54 5.07 -17.62 -0.24
N GLY A 55 4.13 -16.95 0.44
CA GLY A 55 2.79 -16.68 -0.07
C GLY A 55 1.84 -17.87 0.08
N PRO A 56 0.77 -17.98 -0.75
CA PRO A 56 0.54 -17.26 -2.00
C PRO A 56 0.11 -15.79 -1.82
N PHE A 57 0.52 -14.92 -2.75
CA PHE A 57 0.24 -13.48 -2.72
C PHE A 57 -0.81 -13.00 -3.74
N ASP A 58 -1.59 -13.92 -4.33
CA ASP A 58 -2.55 -13.57 -5.39
C ASP A 58 -3.60 -12.56 -4.92
N LYS A 59 -4.03 -12.66 -3.66
CA LYS A 59 -4.97 -11.71 -3.04
C LYS A 59 -4.35 -10.32 -2.88
N MET A 60 -3.08 -10.24 -2.50
CA MET A 60 -2.36 -8.96 -2.42
C MET A 60 -2.20 -8.32 -3.80
N LYS A 61 -1.84 -9.10 -4.81
CA LYS A 61 -1.77 -8.64 -6.21
C LYS A 61 -3.13 -8.19 -6.74
N PHE A 62 -4.23 -8.80 -6.29
CA PHE A 62 -5.58 -8.32 -6.61
C PHE A 62 -5.85 -6.94 -6.01
N PHE A 63 -5.43 -6.70 -4.76
CA PHE A 63 -5.62 -5.40 -4.10
C PHE A 63 -4.83 -4.26 -4.76
N ASP A 64 -3.64 -4.58 -5.28
CA ASP A 64 -2.79 -3.70 -6.09
C ASP A 64 -3.55 -3.19 -7.33
N ASP A 65 -3.89 -4.07 -8.27
CA ASP A 65 -4.29 -3.65 -9.61
C ASP A 65 -5.81 -3.65 -9.87
N LYS A 66 -6.58 -4.45 -9.13
CA LYS A 66 -7.92 -4.89 -9.59
C LYS A 66 -9.09 -4.33 -8.80
N VAL A 67 -8.84 -3.60 -7.72
CA VAL A 67 -9.91 -3.02 -6.89
C VAL A 67 -10.55 -1.83 -7.60
N LYS A 68 -11.79 -2.01 -8.03
CA LYS A 68 -12.63 -0.97 -8.63
C LYS A 68 -13.29 -0.09 -7.55
N GLY A 69 -13.60 1.16 -7.89
CA GLY A 69 -14.35 2.08 -7.03
C GLY A 69 -13.49 2.96 -6.12
N ARG A 70 -12.16 2.79 -6.13
CA ARG A 70 -11.22 3.71 -5.45
C ARG A 70 -11.15 5.05 -6.18
N LYS A 71 -10.90 6.13 -5.43
CA LYS A 71 -10.68 7.48 -6.01
C LYS A 71 -9.33 7.62 -6.70
N PHE A 72 -8.34 6.88 -6.23
CA PHE A 72 -7.01 6.72 -6.81
C PHE A 72 -6.44 5.39 -6.36
N ASP A 73 -5.35 4.95 -7.00
CA ASP A 73 -4.64 3.76 -6.57
C ASP A 73 -3.84 4.06 -5.29
N ASN A 74 -4.33 3.58 -4.16
CA ASN A 74 -3.83 3.91 -2.83
C ASN A 74 -3.17 2.72 -2.11
N PHE A 75 -2.96 1.61 -2.80
CA PHE A 75 -2.43 0.37 -2.24
C PHE A 75 -1.35 -0.18 -3.15
N GLN A 76 -0.18 -0.41 -2.59
CA GLN A 76 0.95 -1.01 -3.27
C GLN A 76 1.33 -2.33 -2.60
N PHE A 77 1.51 -3.41 -3.36
CA PHE A 77 2.07 -4.66 -2.85
C PHE A 77 3.56 -4.83 -3.18
N VAL A 78 4.34 -5.29 -2.19
CA VAL A 78 5.77 -5.59 -2.31
C VAL A 78 6.05 -6.99 -1.79
N ASN A 79 6.51 -7.89 -2.66
CA ASN A 79 6.98 -9.22 -2.25
C ASN A 79 8.42 -9.14 -1.72
N MET A 80 8.59 -9.22 -0.39
CA MET A 80 9.89 -9.08 0.26
C MET A 80 10.89 -10.15 -0.20
N THR A 81 10.44 -11.39 -0.36
CA THR A 81 11.28 -12.50 -0.83
C THR A 81 11.83 -12.23 -2.24
N GLU A 82 11.07 -11.57 -3.11
CA GLU A 82 11.55 -11.15 -4.44
C GLU A 82 12.50 -9.95 -4.37
N VAL A 83 12.21 -8.99 -3.49
CA VAL A 83 13.06 -7.81 -3.25
C VAL A 83 14.43 -8.26 -2.74
N GLU A 84 14.49 -9.15 -1.76
CA GLU A 84 15.74 -9.69 -1.21
C GLU A 84 16.56 -10.43 -2.28
N LYS A 85 15.92 -11.25 -3.11
CA LYS A 85 16.57 -11.93 -4.24
C LYS A 85 17.17 -10.95 -5.26
N LYS A 86 16.53 -9.80 -5.48
CA LYS A 86 17.05 -8.74 -6.36
C LYS A 86 18.17 -7.96 -5.67
N ALA A 87 18.00 -7.62 -4.40
CA ALA A 87 18.93 -6.86 -3.59
C ALA A 87 20.28 -7.59 -3.44
N ALA A 88 20.26 -8.91 -3.26
CA ALA A 88 21.47 -9.75 -3.18
C ALA A 88 22.38 -9.68 -4.43
N LYS A 89 21.88 -9.17 -5.57
CA LYS A 89 22.61 -9.05 -6.83
C LYS A 89 23.05 -7.61 -7.15
N LYS A 90 22.90 -6.68 -6.21
CA LYS A 90 23.14 -5.24 -6.40
C LYS A 90 24.11 -4.71 -5.37
N GLU A 91 24.86 -3.68 -5.75
CA GLU A 91 25.84 -3.03 -4.86
C GLU A 91 25.18 -2.29 -3.68
N ASN A 92 23.94 -1.79 -3.87
CA ASN A 92 23.19 -1.02 -2.87
C ASN A 92 21.84 -1.71 -2.57
N PRO A 93 21.82 -2.80 -1.77
CA PRO A 93 20.61 -3.58 -1.50
C PRO A 93 19.52 -2.77 -0.77
N GLU A 94 19.89 -1.85 0.10
CA GLU A 94 18.97 -0.97 0.84
C GLU A 94 18.18 -0.04 -0.08
N LEU A 95 18.78 0.42 -1.19
CA LEU A 95 18.08 1.23 -2.18
C LEU A 95 17.02 0.41 -2.91
N ILE A 96 17.26 -0.88 -3.17
CA ILE A 96 16.26 -1.75 -3.81
C ILE A 96 15.04 -1.88 -2.91
N LEU A 97 15.24 -2.07 -1.61
CA LEU A 97 14.13 -2.13 -0.66
C LEU A 97 13.40 -0.79 -0.58
N ALA A 98 14.12 0.30 -0.33
CA ALA A 98 13.52 1.63 -0.16
C ALA A 98 12.71 2.04 -1.40
N THR A 99 13.28 1.90 -2.59
CA THR A 99 12.59 2.23 -3.85
C THR A 99 11.40 1.32 -4.12
N SER A 100 11.47 0.04 -3.76
CA SER A 100 10.31 -0.87 -3.88
C SER A 100 9.17 -0.44 -2.96
N LEU A 101 9.45 0.01 -1.73
CA LEU A 101 8.40 0.37 -0.77
C LEU A 101 7.66 1.67 -1.08
N ILE A 102 8.35 2.63 -1.71
CA ILE A 102 7.82 3.98 -1.95
C ILE A 102 7.50 4.24 -3.43
N GLN A 103 7.54 3.22 -4.29
CA GLN A 103 7.44 3.39 -5.74
C GLN A 103 6.18 4.17 -6.17
N GLU A 104 5.05 3.93 -5.51
CA GLU A 104 3.78 4.58 -5.82
C GLU A 104 3.48 5.83 -4.98
N VAL A 105 4.22 6.06 -3.90
CA VAL A 105 3.97 7.19 -2.99
C VAL A 105 3.99 8.55 -3.72
N PRO A 106 4.91 8.83 -4.67
CA PRO A 106 4.89 10.09 -5.41
C PRO A 106 3.62 10.31 -6.24
N SER A 107 3.11 9.26 -6.90
CA SER A 107 1.89 9.36 -7.71
C SER A 107 0.66 9.52 -6.79
N GLN A 108 0.58 8.73 -5.71
CA GLN A 108 -0.44 8.80 -4.67
C GLN A 108 -0.53 10.19 -4.03
N TYR A 109 0.61 10.78 -3.66
CA TYR A 109 0.68 12.16 -3.16
C TYR A 109 0.11 13.17 -4.16
N SER A 110 0.47 13.02 -5.44
CA SER A 110 -0.01 13.88 -6.51
C SER A 110 -1.52 13.75 -6.73
N PHE A 111 -2.07 12.54 -6.60
CA PHE A 111 -3.53 12.31 -6.63
C PHE A 111 -4.23 12.99 -5.45
N CYS A 112 -3.69 12.85 -4.23
CA CYS A 112 -4.25 13.48 -3.04
C CYS A 112 -4.34 15.00 -3.20
N LYS A 113 -3.30 15.65 -3.74
CA LYS A 113 -3.35 17.08 -4.09
C LYS A 113 -4.43 17.43 -5.11
N ARG A 114 -4.52 16.67 -6.21
CA ARG A 114 -5.55 16.91 -7.25
C ARG A 114 -6.98 16.74 -6.74
N LEU A 115 -7.18 15.85 -5.78
CA LEU A 115 -8.48 15.60 -5.16
C LEU A 115 -8.82 16.58 -4.02
N GLY A 116 -7.90 17.48 -3.67
CA GLY A 116 -8.08 18.45 -2.59
C GLY A 116 -7.97 17.85 -1.19
N TYR A 117 -7.27 16.72 -1.05
CA TYR A 117 -7.01 16.09 0.25
C TYR A 117 -5.80 16.70 0.96
N LEU A 118 -4.96 17.47 0.26
CA LEU A 118 -3.73 18.10 0.74
C LEU A 118 -3.62 19.54 0.24
#